data_AF-A0A451B6H8-F1
#
_entry.id   AF-A0A451B6H8-F1
#
_cell.length_a   1.000
_cell.length_b   1.000
_cell.length_c   1.000
_cell.angle_alpha   90.00
_cell.angle_beta   90.00
_cell.angle_gamma   90.00
#
_symmetry.space_group_name_H-M   'P 1'
#
loop_
_entity.id
_entity.type
_entity.pdbx_description
1 polymer ?
#
loop_
_entity_poly.entity_id
_entity_poly.type
_entity_poly.pdbx_seq_one_letter_code
_entity_poly.pdbx_strand_id
1 'polypeptide(L)'
;MIEPHDRRLALGLIREAIDAGASYKKACEILDVDERTVRRWRRQLQAGNGLEDWRKESSGARVPANKLTEEEKALVIEVCNRGEYQSSAPSQIVPKLADEGVYIASESSFYRVLKEADQLHRRGRAKTPRAVIKPKG
;
A
#
# COMPACT_ATOMS: atom_id res chain seq x y z
N MET A 1 16.74 -0.24 -5.86
CA MET A 1 16.91 -0.02 -4.41
C MET A 1 18.37 -0.32 -4.11
N ILE A 2 19.11 0.58 -3.46
CA ILE A 2 20.56 0.39 -3.24
C ILE A 2 20.73 -0.49 -2.00
N GLU A 3 21.40 -1.63 -2.16
CA GLU A 3 21.62 -2.62 -1.11
C GLU A 3 22.57 -2.08 -0.01
N PRO A 4 22.50 -2.58 1.24
CA PRO A 4 23.32 -2.07 2.34
C PRO A 4 24.83 -2.13 2.08
N HIS A 5 25.28 -3.15 1.34
CA HIS A 5 26.67 -3.27 0.89
C HIS A 5 27.06 -2.12 -0.05
N ASP A 6 26.26 -1.86 -1.08
CA ASP A 6 26.50 -0.80 -2.06
C ASP A 6 26.49 0.59 -1.41
N ARG A 7 25.65 0.81 -0.38
CA ARG A 7 25.65 2.05 0.40
C ARG A 7 26.98 2.27 1.13
N ARG A 8 27.56 1.20 1.69
CA ARG A 8 28.86 1.25 2.36
C ARG A 8 29.97 1.55 1.36
N LEU A 9 29.93 0.90 0.22
CA LEU A 9 30.89 1.08 -0.87
C LEU A 9 30.84 2.53 -1.40
N ALA A 10 29.64 3.05 -1.67
CA ALA A 10 29.42 4.42 -2.09
C ALA A 10 29.95 5.46 -1.07
N LEU A 11 29.71 5.24 0.23
CA LEU A 11 30.25 6.12 1.28
C LEU A 11 31.79 6.12 1.31
N GLY A 12 32.42 4.97 1.05
CA GLY A 12 33.86 4.83 0.93
C GLY A 12 34.43 5.60 -0.27
N LEU A 13 33.86 5.36 -1.46
CA LEU A 13 34.28 6.02 -2.70
C LEU A 13 34.09 7.54 -2.64
N ILE A 14 32.99 8.01 -2.05
CA ILE A 14 32.75 9.45 -1.86
C ILE A 14 33.82 10.05 -0.93
N ARG A 15 34.18 9.34 0.15
CA ARG A 15 35.23 9.80 1.05
C ARG A 15 36.59 9.88 0.34
N GLU A 16 36.97 8.83 -0.37
CA GLU A 16 38.21 8.78 -1.15
C GLU A 16 38.29 9.92 -2.16
N ALA A 17 37.20 10.18 -2.89
CA ALA A 17 37.15 11.28 -3.85
C ALA A 17 37.34 12.65 -3.18
N ILE A 18 36.75 12.86 -1.99
CA ILE A 18 36.92 14.10 -1.22
C ILE A 18 38.35 14.24 -0.70
N ASP A 19 38.94 13.16 -0.20
CA ASP A 19 40.32 13.14 0.28
C ASP A 19 41.30 13.42 -0.87
N ALA A 20 40.94 13.02 -2.11
CA ALA A 20 41.66 13.36 -3.34
C ALA A 20 41.36 14.80 -3.87
N GLY A 21 40.53 15.58 -3.17
CA GLY A 21 40.25 16.99 -3.48
C GLY A 21 38.97 17.26 -4.28
N ALA A 22 38.13 16.25 -4.54
CA ALA A 22 36.83 16.46 -5.19
C ALA A 22 35.83 17.14 -4.26
N SER A 23 34.89 17.90 -4.82
CA SER A 23 33.79 18.45 -4.03
C SER A 23 32.78 17.36 -3.67
N TYR A 24 32.22 17.44 -2.46
CA TYR A 24 31.19 16.50 -1.97
C TYR A 24 30.04 16.32 -2.97
N LYS A 25 29.56 17.44 -3.54
CA LYS A 25 28.47 17.45 -4.53
C LYS A 25 28.85 16.68 -5.80
N LYS A 26 30.04 16.93 -6.37
CA LYS A 26 30.52 16.25 -7.59
C LYS A 26 30.74 14.76 -7.35
N ALA A 27 31.27 14.38 -6.18
CA ALA A 27 31.46 12.97 -5.83
C ALA A 27 30.13 12.21 -5.73
N CYS A 28 29.08 12.84 -5.19
CA CYS A 28 27.73 12.27 -5.15
C CYS A 28 27.11 12.17 -6.56
N GLU A 29 27.28 13.21 -7.38
CA GLU A 29 26.76 13.29 -8.75
C GLU A 29 27.32 12.19 -9.67
N ILE A 30 28.62 11.87 -9.56
CA ILE A 30 29.26 10.81 -10.36
C ILE A 30 28.67 9.42 -10.05
N LEU A 31 28.28 9.17 -8.80
CA LEU A 31 27.65 7.91 -8.39
C LEU A 31 26.14 7.88 -8.65
N ASP A 32 25.57 8.94 -9.25
CA ASP A 32 24.13 9.13 -9.45
C ASP A 32 23.32 8.99 -8.14
N VAL A 33 23.89 9.49 -7.04
CA VAL A 33 23.24 9.49 -5.72
C VAL A 33 23.03 10.92 -5.24
N ASP A 34 21.80 11.25 -4.86
CA ASP A 34 21.49 12.55 -4.28
C ASP A 34 22.27 12.79 -2.97
N GLU A 35 22.77 14.02 -2.81
CA GLU A 35 23.54 14.47 -1.65
C GLU A 35 22.83 14.19 -0.32
N ARG A 36 21.50 14.40 -0.28
CA ARG A 36 20.69 14.18 0.94
C ARG A 36 20.60 12.70 1.28
N THR A 37 20.62 11.82 0.28
CA THR A 37 20.63 10.37 0.46
C THR A 37 21.94 9.90 1.09
N VAL A 38 23.09 10.38 0.61
CA VAL A 38 24.42 10.06 1.18
C VAL A 38 24.54 10.60 2.61
N ARG A 39 24.09 11.86 2.85
CA ARG A 39 24.04 12.45 4.20
C ARG A 39 23.18 11.63 5.15
N ARG A 40 22.04 11.12 4.70
CA ARG A 40 21.16 10.25 5.51
C ARG A 40 21.88 8.95 5.88
N TRP A 41 22.52 8.27 4.92
CA TRP A 41 23.28 7.04 5.21
C TRP A 41 24.42 7.28 6.20
N ARG A 42 25.13 8.41 6.07
CA ARG A 42 26.19 8.79 7.01
C ARG A 42 25.66 8.96 8.44
N ARG A 43 24.50 9.62 8.61
CA ARG A 43 23.84 9.74 9.92
C ARG A 43 23.40 8.39 10.48
N GLN A 44 22.87 7.50 9.64
CA GLN A 44 22.48 6.15 10.06
C GLN A 44 23.69 5.35 10.57
N LEU A 45 24.82 5.42 9.86
CA LEU A 45 26.06 4.77 10.27
C LEU A 45 26.60 5.35 11.59
N GLN A 46 26.56 6.67 11.78
CA GLN A 46 26.98 7.33 13.01
C GLN A 46 26.07 6.99 14.21
N ALA A 47 24.77 6.81 13.97
CA ALA A 47 23.81 6.43 15.00
C ALA A 47 23.82 4.92 15.33
N GLY A 48 24.64 4.12 14.63
CA GLY A 48 24.69 2.66 14.81
C GLY A 48 23.49 1.91 14.20
N ASN A 49 22.61 2.58 13.45
CA ASN A 49 21.33 2.03 12.97
C ASN A 49 21.43 1.15 11.70
N GLY A 50 22.61 0.61 11.41
CA GLY A 50 22.89 -0.10 10.15
C GLY A 50 22.68 0.77 8.90
N LEU A 51 22.95 0.24 7.72
CA LEU A 51 22.66 0.90 6.44
C LEU A 51 21.42 0.32 5.74
N GLU A 52 20.62 -0.45 6.47
CA GLU A 52 19.47 -1.17 5.95
C GLU A 52 18.33 -0.23 5.54
N ASP A 53 17.53 -0.67 4.55
CA ASP A 53 16.31 0.03 4.17
C ASP A 53 15.15 -0.39 5.06
N TRP A 54 15.01 0.30 6.19
CA TRP A 54 13.96 0.05 7.18
C TRP A 54 12.54 0.27 6.68
N ARG A 55 12.32 0.79 5.45
CA ARG A 55 10.97 0.96 4.90
C ARG A 55 10.21 -0.36 4.80
N LYS A 56 10.89 -1.45 4.40
CA LYS A 56 10.23 -2.77 4.28
C LYS A 56 9.85 -3.33 5.65
N GLU A 57 10.75 -3.23 6.62
CA GLU A 57 10.53 -3.74 7.98
C GLU A 57 9.46 -2.94 8.73
N SER A 58 9.46 -1.62 8.55
CA SER A 58 8.44 -0.72 9.09
C SER A 58 7.05 -0.94 8.47
N SER A 59 6.99 -1.37 7.21
CA SER A 59 5.72 -1.61 6.50
C SER A 59 5.17 -3.02 6.71
N GLY A 60 6.02 -4.04 6.82
CA GLY A 60 5.59 -5.43 7.02
C GLY A 60 5.01 -5.70 8.41
N ALA A 61 5.54 -5.03 9.45
CA ALA A 61 5.12 -5.26 10.84
C ALA A 61 3.89 -4.43 11.28
N ARG A 62 3.51 -3.39 10.53
CA ARG A 62 2.40 -2.52 10.90
C ARG A 62 1.08 -3.12 10.46
N VAL A 63 0.44 -3.86 11.37
CA VAL A 63 -0.98 -4.22 11.23
C VAL A 63 -1.82 -3.00 11.61
N PRO A 64 -2.69 -2.48 10.71
CA PRO A 64 -3.62 -1.41 11.07
C PRO A 64 -4.53 -1.85 12.20
N ALA A 65 -4.81 -0.98 13.17
CA ALA A 65 -5.71 -1.29 14.28
C ALA A 65 -7.12 -1.74 13.81
N ASN A 66 -7.56 -1.20 12.66
CA ASN A 66 -8.86 -1.51 12.07
C ASN A 66 -8.78 -2.63 11.01
N LYS A 67 -7.76 -3.49 11.06
CA LYS A 67 -7.66 -4.63 10.16
C LYS A 67 -8.74 -5.64 10.55
N LEU A 68 -9.60 -5.98 9.60
CA LEU A 68 -10.61 -7.01 9.83
C LEU A 68 -9.95 -8.34 10.19
N THR A 69 -10.49 -9.00 11.21
CA THR A 69 -10.14 -10.37 11.54
C THR A 69 -10.62 -11.31 10.44
N GLU A 70 -10.07 -12.52 10.39
CA GLU A 70 -10.50 -13.51 9.40
C GLU A 70 -11.97 -13.92 9.61
N GLU A 71 -12.42 -13.92 10.87
CA GLU A 71 -13.81 -14.18 11.26
C GLU A 71 -14.76 -13.11 10.72
N GLU A 72 -14.39 -11.82 10.86
CA GLU A 72 -15.17 -10.71 10.32
C GLU A 72 -15.23 -10.76 8.78
N LYS A 73 -14.12 -11.13 8.12
CA LYS A 73 -14.12 -11.33 6.66
C LYS A 73 -15.03 -12.47 6.23
N ALA A 74 -15.00 -13.59 6.95
CA ALA A 74 -15.87 -14.74 6.68
C ALA A 74 -17.34 -14.35 6.85
N LEU A 75 -17.67 -13.59 7.90
CA LEU A 75 -19.02 -13.07 8.14
C LEU A 75 -19.48 -12.14 7.01
N VAL A 76 -18.61 -11.26 6.51
CA VAL A 76 -18.91 -10.41 5.34
C VAL A 76 -19.27 -11.25 4.12
N ILE A 77 -18.48 -12.30 3.82
CA ILE A 77 -18.72 -13.19 2.68
C ILE A 77 -20.03 -13.97 2.87
N GLU A 78 -20.27 -14.49 4.07
CA GLU A 78 -21.50 -15.20 4.40
C GLU A 78 -22.72 -14.31 4.16
N VAL A 79 -22.73 -13.11 4.73
CA VAL A 79 -23.84 -12.15 4.59
C VAL A 79 -24.06 -11.78 3.13
N CYS A 80 -23.00 -11.51 2.37
CA CYS A 80 -23.12 -11.21 0.93
C CYS A 80 -23.70 -12.37 0.11
N ASN A 81 -23.57 -13.62 0.59
CA ASN A 81 -24.05 -14.81 -0.11
C ASN A 81 -25.38 -15.37 0.46
N ARG A 82 -25.92 -14.76 1.52
CA ARG A 82 -27.29 -15.08 1.99
C ARG A 82 -28.31 -14.76 0.91
N GLY A 83 -29.37 -15.56 0.83
CA GLY A 83 -30.37 -15.48 -0.25
C GLY A 83 -31.01 -14.09 -0.43
N GLU A 84 -31.13 -13.32 0.66
CA GLU A 84 -31.65 -11.96 0.65
C GLU A 84 -30.70 -10.95 -0.02
N TYR A 85 -29.39 -11.17 0.13
CA TYR A 85 -28.35 -10.21 -0.26
C TYR A 85 -27.52 -10.65 -1.48
N GLN A 86 -27.66 -11.91 -1.93
CA GLN A 86 -26.87 -12.49 -3.02
C GLN A 86 -26.85 -11.64 -4.31
N SER A 87 -27.96 -10.95 -4.60
CA SER A 87 -28.13 -10.10 -5.78
C SER A 87 -27.91 -8.61 -5.50
N SER A 88 -27.63 -8.23 -4.26
CA SER A 88 -27.40 -6.86 -3.83
C SER A 88 -25.92 -6.50 -3.83
N ALA A 89 -25.61 -5.24 -4.10
CA ALA A 89 -24.27 -4.71 -3.98
C ALA A 89 -23.97 -4.33 -2.51
N PRO A 90 -22.68 -4.24 -2.09
CA PRO A 90 -22.31 -3.75 -0.77
C PRO A 90 -22.96 -2.42 -0.38
N SER A 91 -23.13 -1.51 -1.34
CA SER A 91 -23.82 -0.23 -1.16
C SER A 91 -25.30 -0.35 -0.76
N GLN A 92 -25.92 -1.50 -1.01
CA GLN A 92 -27.29 -1.81 -0.62
C GLN A 92 -27.36 -2.68 0.64
N ILE A 93 -26.37 -3.56 0.84
CA ILE A 93 -26.31 -4.48 2.00
C ILE A 93 -26.00 -3.71 3.28
N VAL A 94 -24.99 -2.84 3.26
CA VAL A 94 -24.53 -2.14 4.47
C VAL A 94 -25.61 -1.24 5.08
N PRO A 95 -26.37 -0.44 4.31
CA PRO A 95 -27.48 0.34 4.87
C PRO A 95 -28.58 -0.54 5.49
N LYS A 96 -28.95 -1.65 4.83
CA LYS A 96 -29.96 -2.58 5.36
C LYS A 96 -29.54 -3.20 6.70
N LEU A 97 -28.28 -3.63 6.80
CA LEU A 97 -27.73 -4.12 8.06
C LEU A 97 -27.75 -3.04 9.14
N ALA A 98 -27.44 -1.79 8.78
CA ALA A 98 -27.48 -0.67 9.72
C ALA A 98 -28.91 -0.37 10.19
N ASP A 99 -29.92 -0.50 9.31
CA ASP A 99 -31.34 -0.39 9.67
C ASP A 99 -31.76 -1.48 10.68
N GLU A 100 -31.17 -2.68 10.57
CA GLU A 100 -31.32 -3.79 11.53
C GLU A 100 -30.46 -3.64 12.80
N GLY A 101 -29.65 -2.57 12.90
CA GLY A 101 -28.73 -2.33 14.02
C GLY A 101 -27.47 -3.19 14.02
N VAL A 102 -27.17 -3.87 12.90
CA VAL A 102 -26.03 -4.77 12.74
C VAL A 102 -24.89 -4.05 12.01
N TYR A 103 -23.73 -3.92 12.66
CA TYR A 103 -22.52 -3.40 12.03
C TYR A 103 -21.43 -4.47 11.98
N ILE A 104 -20.93 -4.76 10.78
CA ILE A 104 -19.82 -5.70 10.55
C ILE A 104 -18.57 -4.94 10.12
N ALA A 105 -18.69 -4.12 9.07
CA ALA A 105 -17.59 -3.31 8.54
C ALA A 105 -18.12 -2.19 7.65
N SER A 106 -17.23 -1.25 7.27
CA SER A 106 -17.53 -0.20 6.30
C SER A 106 -17.82 -0.78 4.91
N GLU A 107 -18.58 -0.06 4.08
CA GLU A 107 -18.82 -0.41 2.68
C GLU A 107 -17.52 -0.66 1.90
N SER A 108 -16.52 0.20 2.08
CA SER A 108 -15.18 0.03 1.48
C SER A 108 -14.49 -1.27 1.89
N SER A 109 -14.73 -1.75 3.11
CA SER A 109 -14.19 -3.03 3.59
C SER A 109 -14.92 -4.20 2.95
N PHE A 110 -16.24 -4.13 2.78
CA PHE A 110 -17.00 -5.14 2.03
C PHE A 110 -16.47 -5.28 0.60
N TYR A 111 -16.25 -4.17 -0.11
CA TYR A 111 -15.65 -4.20 -1.45
C TYR A 111 -14.27 -4.85 -1.46
N ARG A 112 -13.41 -4.53 -0.49
CA ARG A 112 -12.07 -5.11 -0.38
C ARG A 112 -12.11 -6.61 -0.12
N VAL A 113 -12.94 -7.07 0.81
CA VAL A 113 -13.11 -8.49 1.14
C VAL A 113 -13.66 -9.28 -0.04
N LEU A 114 -14.70 -8.77 -0.71
CA LEU A 114 -15.24 -9.41 -1.91
C LEU A 114 -14.24 -9.45 -3.06
N LYS A 115 -13.37 -8.44 -3.20
CA LYS A 115 -12.30 -8.44 -4.20
C LYS A 115 -11.22 -9.47 -3.86
N GLU A 116 -10.82 -9.58 -2.58
CA GLU A 116 -9.88 -10.61 -2.11
C GLU A 116 -10.44 -12.03 -2.33
N ALA A 117 -11.75 -12.22 -2.15
CA ALA A 117 -12.43 -13.50 -2.35
C ALA A 117 -12.84 -13.80 -3.81
N ASP A 118 -12.47 -12.95 -4.77
CA ASP A 118 -12.90 -13.03 -6.18
C ASP A 118 -14.43 -13.14 -6.34
N GLN A 119 -15.17 -12.43 -5.49
CA GLN A 119 -16.63 -12.36 -5.47
C GLN A 119 -17.16 -10.96 -5.79
N LEU A 120 -16.29 -10.07 -6.23
CA LEU A 120 -16.63 -8.75 -6.77
C LEU A 120 -17.12 -8.83 -8.22
N HIS A 121 -17.94 -9.84 -8.49
CA HIS A 121 -18.64 -9.97 -9.76
C HIS A 121 -19.93 -9.16 -9.71
N ARG A 122 -20.51 -8.95 -10.89
CA ARG A 122 -21.75 -8.21 -10.99
C ARG A 122 -22.89 -8.98 -10.33
N ARG A 123 -23.55 -8.34 -9.35
CA ARG A 123 -24.70 -8.89 -8.63
C ARG A 123 -25.99 -8.27 -9.18
N GLY A 124 -27.02 -9.10 -9.36
CA GLY A 124 -28.33 -8.69 -9.86
C GLY A 124 -28.45 -8.52 -11.38
N ARG A 125 -29.63 -8.09 -11.85
CA ARG A 125 -30.02 -7.95 -13.27
C ARG A 125 -29.56 -6.65 -13.96
N ALA A 126 -28.58 -5.95 -13.41
CA ALA A 126 -28.13 -4.70 -14.00
C ALA A 126 -27.58 -4.93 -15.43
N LYS A 127 -28.05 -4.17 -16.43
CA LYS A 127 -27.60 -4.26 -17.84
C LYS A 127 -26.17 -3.77 -18.00
N THR A 128 -25.31 -4.45 -18.77
CA THR A 128 -23.92 -4.03 -19.03
C THR A 128 -23.85 -2.56 -19.40
N PRO A 129 -22.96 -1.76 -18.75
CA PRO A 129 -22.77 -0.37 -19.12
C PRO A 129 -22.54 -0.31 -20.63
N ARG A 130 -23.40 0.43 -21.32
CA ARG A 130 -23.28 0.62 -22.76
C ARG A 130 -22.43 1.87 -22.98
N ALA A 131 -21.47 1.80 -23.91
CA ALA A 131 -20.79 3.00 -24.37
C ALA A 131 -21.83 3.91 -25.06
N VAL A 132 -22.17 5.03 -24.43
CA VAL A 132 -23.05 6.06 -25.01
C VAL A 132 -22.16 7.13 -25.63
N ILE A 133 -22.35 7.39 -26.92
CA ILE A 133 -21.68 8.50 -27.61
C ILE A 133 -22.22 9.80 -27.01
N LYS A 134 -21.35 10.65 -26.49
CA LYS A 134 -21.74 11.96 -25.95
C LYS A 134 -22.45 12.77 -27.05
N PRO A 135 -23.61 13.39 -26.79
CA PRO A 135 -24.27 14.23 -27.78
C PRO A 135 -23.34 15.37 -28.16
N LYS A 136 -23.27 15.68 -29.46
CA LYS A 136 -22.58 16.87 -29.95
C LYS A 136 -23.49 18.06 -29.65
N GLY A 137 -23.01 18.98 -28.82
CA GLY A 137 -23.62 20.30 -28.65
C GLY A 137 -23.38 21.19 -29.87
#